data_AF-A0A7C2DCW8-F1
#
_entry.id   AF-A0A7C2DCW8-F1
#
_cell.length_a   1.000
_cell.length_b   1.000
_cell.length_c   1.000
_cell.angle_alpha   90.00
_cell.angle_beta   90.00
_cell.angle_gamma   90.00
#
_symmetry.space_group_name_H-M   'P 1'
#
loop_
_entity.id
_entity.type
_entity.pdbx_description
1 polymer ?
#
loop_
_entity_poly.entity_id
_entity_poly.type
_entity_poly.pdbx_seq_one_letter_code
_entity_poly.pdbx_strand_id
1 'polypeptide(L)'
;MAQIQGTAATFATAHGLQPGDAIRFGGELRFVTATPDDVTAWLSAPVTEAAVTTAGGAVNYRPAGNLPSASLYDYWSPESAIQRVLRGCVVDELEIELNGDFHELRFRGEAAGMIDSASFQAGEAGLASFPAEPPVEGLMEAPVPGHLGQAWIGAEPMALGAVASARIRVKNNIEMRWRDFGALWPRCVIPGDREVRIDLEIYSSDSEVCEAIHASANRREPMALMLQMGELPGAMCGIYVANFVPASPEFLDGEERLRWRLRGSRAQGFRDDEIYVAFG
;
A
#
# COMPACT_ATOMS: atom_id res chain seq x y z
N MET A 1 -6.61 -10.31 23.49
CA MET A 1 -6.22 -9.06 24.17
C MET A 1 -4.71 -8.92 24.09
N ALA A 2 -4.24 -7.70 23.91
CA ALA A 2 -2.83 -7.35 23.90
C ALA A 2 -2.56 -6.29 24.96
N GLN A 3 -1.43 -6.42 25.64
CA GLN A 3 -0.89 -5.41 26.53
C GLN A 3 0.13 -4.56 25.77
N ILE A 4 -0.06 -3.24 25.73
CA ILE A 4 0.79 -2.31 24.97
C ILE A 4 1.63 -1.48 25.94
N GLN A 5 2.94 -1.46 25.69
CA GLN A 5 3.90 -0.61 26.40
C GLN A 5 4.85 0.03 25.38
N GLY A 6 4.63 1.31 25.08
CA GLY A 6 5.38 2.01 24.02
C GLY A 6 5.13 1.35 22.66
N THR A 7 6.18 0.82 22.05
CA THR A 7 6.11 0.07 20.79
C THR A 7 6.03 -1.45 20.99
N ALA A 8 6.00 -1.96 22.23
CA ALA A 8 5.86 -3.39 22.48
C ALA A 8 4.38 -3.77 22.70
N ALA A 9 3.91 -4.79 21.98
CA ALA A 9 2.63 -5.43 22.20
C ALA A 9 2.84 -6.88 22.67
N THR A 10 2.38 -7.21 23.88
CA THR A 10 2.43 -8.55 24.47
C THR A 10 1.06 -9.20 24.46
N PHE A 11 0.98 -10.41 23.95
CA PHE A 11 -0.22 -11.22 23.82
C PHE A 11 -0.26 -12.31 24.90
N ALA A 12 -1.46 -12.74 25.27
CA ALA A 12 -1.64 -13.82 26.25
C ALA A 12 -1.35 -15.22 25.66
N THR A 13 -1.27 -15.34 24.33
CA THR A 13 -1.07 -16.58 23.59
C THR A 13 -0.16 -16.31 22.40
N ALA A 14 0.42 -17.37 21.83
CA ALA A 14 1.26 -17.26 20.65
C ALA A 14 0.51 -16.54 19.51
N HIS A 15 1.09 -15.46 18.98
CA HIS A 15 0.39 -14.56 18.06
C HIS A 15 0.53 -14.95 16.58
N GLY A 16 1.58 -15.69 16.21
CA GLY A 16 1.82 -16.14 14.82
C GLY A 16 2.19 -15.04 13.81
N LEU A 17 2.16 -13.77 14.23
CA LEU A 17 2.57 -12.60 13.45
C LEU A 17 4.02 -12.66 12.95
N GLN A 18 4.27 -11.99 11.83
CA GLN A 18 5.57 -11.81 11.20
C GLN A 18 5.85 -10.31 11.00
N PRO A 19 7.13 -9.90 10.86
CA PRO A 19 7.46 -8.55 10.41
C PRO A 19 6.72 -8.18 9.12
N GLY A 20 6.11 -7.00 9.10
CA GLY A 20 5.28 -6.52 8.00
C GLY A 20 3.78 -6.80 8.17
N ASP A 21 3.36 -7.65 9.11
CA ASP A 21 1.95 -7.83 9.41
C ASP A 21 1.39 -6.60 10.14
N ALA A 22 0.19 -6.16 9.78
CA ALA A 22 -0.52 -5.12 10.51
C ALA A 22 -1.46 -5.70 11.58
N ILE A 23 -1.58 -4.95 12.67
CA ILE A 23 -2.48 -5.20 13.79
C ILE A 23 -3.31 -3.94 14.02
N ARG A 24 -4.61 -4.12 14.23
CA ARG A 24 -5.53 -3.04 14.56
C ARG A 24 -5.74 -2.93 16.06
N PHE A 25 -5.73 -1.72 16.60
CA PHE A 25 -6.11 -1.38 17.97
C PHE A 25 -7.09 -0.21 17.91
N GLY A 26 -8.39 -0.50 18.05
CA GLY A 26 -9.42 0.52 17.84
C GLY A 26 -9.33 1.14 16.45
N GLY A 27 -9.14 2.46 16.40
CA GLY A 27 -8.94 3.27 15.20
C GLY A 27 -7.49 3.49 14.79
N GLU A 28 -6.56 2.67 15.31
CA GLU A 28 -5.14 2.74 14.99
C GLU A 28 -4.67 1.41 14.37
N LEU A 29 -3.92 1.52 13.28
CA LEU A 29 -3.28 0.41 12.60
C LEU A 29 -1.77 0.51 12.82
N ARG A 30 -1.11 -0.60 13.20
CA ARG A 30 0.34 -0.63 13.41
C ARG A 30 0.94 -1.85 12.73
N PHE A 31 2.14 -1.68 12.20
CA PHE A 31 2.87 -2.76 11.55
C PHE A 31 3.86 -3.40 12.53
N VAL A 32 4.01 -4.71 12.45
CA VAL A 32 4.99 -5.47 13.20
C VAL A 32 6.37 -5.24 12.59
N THR A 33 7.32 -4.78 13.38
CA THR A 33 8.72 -4.54 12.95
C THR A 33 9.62 -5.71 13.31
N ALA A 34 9.36 -6.38 14.43
CA ALA A 34 10.09 -7.56 14.89
C ALA A 34 9.22 -8.40 15.84
N THR A 35 9.54 -9.68 15.96
CA THR A 35 8.91 -10.62 16.89
C THR A 35 9.99 -11.28 17.75
N PRO A 36 10.39 -10.65 18.87
CA PRO A 36 11.45 -11.20 19.74
C PRO A 36 11.12 -12.58 20.33
N ASP A 37 9.84 -12.89 20.54
CA ASP A 37 9.35 -14.19 21.00
C ASP A 37 7.96 -14.48 20.40
N ASP A 38 7.29 -15.56 20.82
CA ASP A 38 5.99 -15.98 20.28
C ASP A 38 4.81 -15.19 20.85
N VAL A 39 5.02 -14.42 21.91
CA VAL A 39 3.99 -13.63 22.61
C VAL A 39 4.21 -12.13 22.53
N THR A 40 5.34 -11.66 22.04
CA THR A 40 5.71 -10.24 21.99
C THR A 40 6.01 -9.82 20.56
N ALA A 41 5.32 -8.78 20.09
CA ALA A 41 5.56 -8.12 18.81
C ALA A 41 5.98 -6.66 19.03
N TRP A 42 6.99 -6.21 18.29
CA TRP A 42 7.36 -4.80 18.22
C TRP A 42 6.59 -4.11 17.11
N LEU A 43 6.11 -2.90 17.38
CA LEU A 43 5.25 -2.11 16.53
C LEU A 43 6.02 -0.96 15.87
N SER A 44 5.53 -0.52 14.71
CA SER A 44 6.09 0.58 13.93
C SER A 44 5.96 1.95 14.60
N ALA A 45 4.99 2.10 15.51
CA ALA A 45 4.71 3.32 16.26
C ALA A 45 3.93 2.98 17.53
N PRO A 46 3.96 3.84 18.57
CA PRO A 46 3.13 3.67 19.74
C PRO A 46 1.63 3.78 19.41
N VAL A 47 0.81 3.21 20.28
CA VAL A 47 -0.67 3.25 20.20
C VAL A 47 -1.15 4.19 21.31
N THR A 48 -2.18 4.98 21.01
CA THR A 48 -2.75 5.97 21.93
C THR A 48 -3.69 5.32 22.96
N GLU A 49 -4.21 4.11 22.67
CA GLU A 49 -5.11 3.36 23.55
C GLU A 49 -4.49 2.90 24.89
N ALA A 50 -5.37 2.52 25.83
CA ALA A 50 -5.00 2.01 27.14
C ALA A 50 -4.04 0.81 27.05
N ALA A 51 -3.21 0.66 28.08
CA ALA A 51 -2.17 -0.38 28.16
C ALA A 51 -2.68 -1.82 27.97
N VAL A 52 -3.99 -2.08 28.02
CA VAL A 52 -4.61 -3.35 27.62
C VAL A 52 -5.75 -3.07 26.66
N THR A 53 -5.69 -3.62 25.45
CA THR A 53 -6.71 -3.42 24.41
C THR A 53 -6.96 -4.71 23.60
N THR A 54 -8.02 -4.70 22.79
CA THR A 54 -8.37 -5.80 21.89
C THR A 54 -7.71 -5.59 20.54
N ALA A 55 -6.73 -6.45 20.22
CA ALA A 55 -6.16 -6.54 18.89
C ALA A 55 -7.19 -7.09 17.88
N GLY A 56 -7.35 -6.40 16.75
CA GLY A 56 -8.04 -6.88 15.56
C GLY A 56 -7.06 -7.26 14.47
N GLY A 57 -7.46 -8.19 13.60
CA GLY A 57 -6.69 -8.52 12.39
C GLY A 57 -6.83 -7.44 11.33
N ALA A 58 -5.87 -7.43 10.40
CA ALA A 58 -5.86 -6.60 9.20
C ALA A 58 -5.53 -7.48 7.98
N VAL A 59 -5.94 -7.05 6.80
CA VAL A 59 -5.57 -7.68 5.54
C VAL A 59 -4.24 -7.09 5.08
N ASN A 60 -3.19 -7.90 5.08
CA ASN A 60 -1.84 -7.48 4.72
C ASN A 60 -1.55 -7.77 3.24
N TYR A 61 -1.13 -6.75 2.53
CA TYR A 61 -0.58 -6.81 1.18
C TYR A 61 0.91 -6.53 1.24
N ARG A 62 1.68 -7.55 0.90
CA ARG A 62 3.14 -7.49 0.79
C ARG A 62 3.56 -7.69 -0.66
N PRO A 63 4.69 -7.11 -1.08
CA PRO A 63 5.28 -7.45 -2.35
C PRO A 63 5.62 -8.93 -2.44
N ALA A 64 5.71 -9.43 -3.66
CA ALA A 64 6.07 -10.81 -3.92
C ALA A 64 6.90 -10.88 -5.22
N GLY A 65 7.90 -11.77 -5.24
CA GLY A 65 8.65 -12.08 -6.46
C GLY A 65 7.81 -12.77 -7.56
N ASN A 66 6.71 -13.43 -7.19
CA ASN A 66 5.78 -14.05 -8.14
C ASN A 66 4.54 -13.17 -8.30
N LEU A 67 4.38 -12.57 -9.47
CA LEU A 67 3.25 -11.71 -9.77
C LEU A 67 2.02 -12.54 -10.17
N PRO A 68 0.92 -12.50 -9.40
CA PRO A 68 -0.32 -13.13 -9.82
C PRO A 68 -0.95 -12.36 -10.99
N SER A 69 -1.65 -13.07 -11.87
CA SER A 69 -2.50 -12.47 -12.88
C SER A 69 -3.96 -12.44 -12.44
N ALA A 70 -4.69 -11.40 -12.83
CA ALA A 70 -6.14 -11.30 -12.68
C ALA A 70 -6.84 -11.35 -14.04
N SER A 71 -8.16 -11.54 -14.02
CA SER A 71 -9.03 -11.26 -15.17
C SER A 71 -9.98 -10.14 -14.78
N LEU A 72 -10.13 -9.15 -15.65
CA LEU A 72 -11.03 -8.02 -15.42
C LEU A 72 -12.27 -8.20 -16.27
N TYR A 73 -13.41 -8.25 -15.61
CA TYR A 73 -14.71 -8.37 -16.26
C TYR A 73 -15.31 -6.99 -16.44
N ASP A 74 -15.84 -6.74 -17.63
CA ASP A 74 -16.46 -5.49 -18.01
C ASP A 74 -17.83 -5.80 -18.59
N TYR A 75 -18.83 -5.67 -17.72
CA TYR A 75 -20.23 -5.97 -18.00
C TYR A 75 -21.05 -4.68 -18.10
N TRP A 76 -22.00 -4.67 -19.04
CA TRP A 76 -22.98 -3.60 -19.18
C TRP A 76 -24.39 -4.13 -19.13
N SER A 77 -25.26 -3.30 -18.56
CA SER A 77 -26.71 -3.44 -18.67
C SER A 77 -27.22 -2.75 -19.95
N PRO A 78 -28.10 -3.39 -20.74
CA PRO A 78 -28.69 -4.72 -20.54
C PRO A 78 -27.70 -5.86 -20.88
N GLU A 79 -27.87 -7.04 -20.27
CA GLU A 79 -27.00 -8.22 -20.44
C GLU A 79 -26.84 -8.66 -21.91
N SER A 80 -27.80 -8.33 -22.78
CA SER A 80 -27.74 -8.57 -24.23
C SER A 80 -26.69 -7.74 -24.97
N ALA A 81 -26.06 -6.76 -24.31
CA ALA A 81 -24.94 -6.02 -24.86
C ALA A 81 -23.70 -6.92 -25.03
N ILE A 82 -22.72 -6.43 -25.81
CA ILE A 82 -21.43 -7.11 -25.91
C ILE A 82 -20.69 -6.92 -24.59
N GLN A 83 -20.38 -8.02 -23.93
CA GLN A 83 -19.66 -8.07 -22.67
C GLN A 83 -18.20 -8.39 -22.94
N ARG A 84 -17.28 -7.94 -22.07
CA ARG A 84 -15.84 -8.11 -22.30
C ARG A 84 -15.14 -8.71 -21.09
N VAL A 85 -14.09 -9.47 -21.36
CA VAL A 85 -13.14 -9.92 -20.35
C VAL A 85 -11.72 -9.62 -20.81
N LEU A 86 -10.97 -8.92 -19.98
CA LEU A 86 -9.53 -8.80 -20.13
C LEU A 86 -8.88 -10.00 -19.44
N ARG A 87 -8.09 -10.77 -20.18
CA ARG A 87 -7.41 -11.97 -19.69
C ARG A 87 -5.94 -11.70 -19.40
N GLY A 88 -5.40 -12.38 -18.39
CA GLY A 88 -3.99 -12.28 -18.04
C GLY A 88 -3.57 -10.86 -17.71
N CYS A 89 -4.44 -10.11 -17.01
CA CYS A 89 -4.14 -8.79 -16.50
C CYS A 89 -3.09 -8.91 -15.41
N VAL A 90 -2.12 -8.03 -15.43
CA VAL A 90 -1.06 -7.93 -14.42
C VAL A 90 -0.89 -6.47 -14.05
N VAL A 91 -0.65 -6.19 -12.77
CA VAL A 91 -0.44 -4.84 -12.27
C VAL A 91 1.06 -4.51 -12.33
N ASP A 92 1.43 -3.57 -13.20
CA ASP A 92 2.79 -3.05 -13.26
C ASP A 92 2.99 -1.96 -12.21
N GLU A 93 2.00 -1.09 -12.05
CA GLU A 93 2.11 0.11 -11.25
C GLU A 93 0.93 0.25 -10.28
N LEU A 94 1.26 0.53 -9.02
CA LEU A 94 0.33 0.96 -7.99
C LEU A 94 0.74 2.37 -7.57
N GLU A 95 -0.19 3.30 -7.60
CA GLU A 95 -0.05 4.64 -7.06
C GLU A 95 -1.08 4.84 -5.95
N ILE A 96 -0.61 5.25 -4.77
CA ILE A 96 -1.44 5.59 -3.62
C ILE A 96 -1.25 7.08 -3.37
N GLU A 97 -2.33 7.84 -3.44
CA GLU A 97 -2.33 9.29 -3.27
C GLU A 97 -3.17 9.70 -2.06
N LEU A 98 -2.56 10.54 -1.23
CA LEU A 98 -3.15 11.17 -0.06
C LEU A 98 -3.05 12.68 -0.25
N ASN A 99 -4.20 13.33 -0.44
CA ASN A 99 -4.29 14.77 -0.62
C ASN A 99 -5.40 15.37 0.25
N GLY A 100 -5.35 15.17 1.57
CA GLY A 100 -6.21 15.83 2.58
C GLY A 100 -7.72 15.54 2.55
N ASP A 101 -8.29 15.31 1.37
CA ASP A 101 -9.71 15.21 1.09
C ASP A 101 -10.13 13.77 0.71
N PHE A 102 -9.27 13.05 -0.01
CA PHE A 102 -9.55 11.68 -0.46
C PHE A 102 -8.30 10.81 -0.49
N HIS A 103 -8.53 9.50 -0.34
CA HIS A 103 -7.56 8.44 -0.57
C HIS A 103 -7.83 7.84 -1.94
N GLU A 104 -6.86 7.91 -2.85
CA GLU A 104 -6.97 7.30 -4.18
C GLU A 104 -5.95 6.17 -4.33
N LEU A 105 -6.41 5.02 -4.81
CA LEU A 105 -5.56 3.92 -5.23
C LEU A 105 -5.74 3.72 -6.72
N ARG A 106 -4.64 3.83 -7.47
CA ARG A 106 -4.62 3.71 -8.92
C ARG A 106 -3.76 2.52 -9.29
N PHE A 107 -4.38 1.57 -9.99
CA PHE A 107 -3.71 0.40 -10.52
C PHE A 107 -3.55 0.57 -12.04
N ARG A 108 -2.37 0.27 -12.54
CA ARG A 108 -2.07 0.28 -13.97
C ARG A 108 -1.28 -0.95 -14.35
N GLY A 109 -1.54 -1.48 -15.53
CA GLY A 109 -0.76 -2.57 -16.08
C GLY A 109 -1.25 -3.00 -17.45
N GLU A 110 -0.82 -4.20 -17.84
CA GLU A 110 -1.08 -4.76 -19.16
C GLU A 110 -1.93 -6.02 -19.07
N ALA A 111 -2.63 -6.34 -20.15
CA ALA A 111 -3.41 -7.57 -20.29
C ALA A 111 -2.88 -8.38 -21.47
N ALA A 112 -2.98 -9.70 -21.39
CA ALA A 112 -2.59 -10.58 -22.49
C ALA A 112 -3.52 -10.45 -23.70
N GLY A 113 -4.77 -10.04 -23.49
CA GLY A 113 -5.75 -9.82 -24.55
C GLY A 113 -7.15 -9.56 -24.02
N MET A 114 -8.07 -9.33 -24.95
CA MET A 114 -9.49 -9.09 -24.67
C MET A 114 -10.31 -10.14 -25.42
N ILE A 115 -11.29 -10.72 -24.75
CA ILE A 115 -12.33 -11.57 -25.34
C ILE A 115 -13.69 -10.88 -25.17
N ASP A 116 -14.60 -11.08 -26.13
CA ASP A 116 -15.93 -10.50 -26.10
C ASP A 116 -17.02 -11.57 -26.25
N SER A 117 -18.22 -11.29 -25.73
CA SER A 117 -19.31 -12.28 -25.70
C SER A 117 -19.88 -12.62 -27.08
N ALA A 118 -19.69 -11.77 -28.10
CA ALA A 118 -20.26 -11.99 -29.43
C ALA A 118 -19.40 -12.90 -30.31
N SER A 119 -18.08 -12.83 -30.15
CA SER A 119 -17.11 -13.64 -30.91
C SER A 119 -16.54 -14.83 -30.12
N PHE A 120 -16.87 -14.93 -28.83
CA PHE A 120 -16.35 -15.97 -27.93
C PHE A 120 -16.49 -17.38 -28.49
N GLN A 121 -15.39 -18.14 -28.41
CA GLN A 121 -15.38 -19.57 -28.67
C GLN A 121 -14.97 -20.36 -27.41
N ALA A 122 -15.62 -21.50 -27.19
CA ALA A 122 -15.28 -22.39 -26.08
C ALA A 122 -13.81 -22.83 -26.16
N GLY A 123 -13.10 -22.71 -25.04
CA GLY A 123 -11.65 -22.94 -24.93
C GLY A 123 -10.82 -21.66 -24.94
N GLU A 124 -11.38 -20.51 -25.34
CA GLU A 124 -10.68 -19.23 -25.23
C GLU A 124 -10.44 -18.85 -23.77
N ALA A 125 -9.21 -18.39 -23.48
CA ALA A 125 -8.78 -18.04 -22.13
C ALA A 125 -8.95 -19.16 -21.08
N GLY A 126 -9.12 -20.42 -21.50
CA GLY A 126 -9.42 -21.55 -20.61
C GLY A 126 -10.89 -21.64 -20.16
N LEU A 127 -11.78 -20.84 -20.76
CA LEU A 127 -13.21 -20.80 -20.41
C LEU A 127 -14.02 -21.74 -21.30
N ALA A 128 -14.97 -22.46 -20.71
CA ALA A 128 -15.91 -23.30 -21.45
C ALA A 128 -17.10 -22.51 -22.03
N SER A 129 -17.50 -21.44 -21.33
CA SER A 129 -18.57 -20.52 -21.70
C SER A 129 -18.20 -19.11 -21.30
N PHE A 130 -18.79 -18.10 -21.95
CA PHE A 130 -18.64 -16.72 -21.50
C PHE A 130 -19.23 -16.59 -20.09
N PRO A 131 -18.51 -15.99 -19.13
CA PRO A 131 -18.96 -15.91 -17.75
C PRO A 131 -20.17 -14.98 -17.61
N ALA A 132 -21.01 -15.24 -16.61
CA ALA A 132 -22.09 -14.34 -16.24
C ALA A 132 -21.55 -13.19 -15.38
N GLU A 133 -22.29 -12.08 -15.35
CA GLU A 133 -22.00 -10.96 -14.46
C GLU A 133 -22.03 -11.43 -13.00
N PRO A 134 -20.95 -11.19 -12.21
CA PRO A 134 -20.97 -11.47 -10.78
C PRO A 134 -22.07 -10.69 -10.07
N PRO A 135 -22.69 -11.25 -9.02
CA PRO A 135 -23.66 -10.50 -8.22
C PRO A 135 -22.98 -9.25 -7.63
N VAL A 136 -23.56 -8.09 -7.90
CA VAL A 136 -23.06 -6.82 -7.37
C VAL A 136 -23.38 -6.75 -5.88
N GLU A 137 -22.35 -6.65 -5.03
CA GLU A 137 -22.55 -6.31 -3.62
C GLU A 137 -22.97 -4.85 -3.48
N GLY A 138 -23.79 -4.55 -2.47
CA GLY A 138 -24.27 -3.18 -2.23
C GLY A 138 -23.10 -2.22 -2.02
N LEU A 139 -23.19 -1.03 -2.62
CA LEU A 139 -22.20 0.02 -2.41
C LEU A 139 -22.12 0.39 -0.92
N MET A 140 -20.91 0.60 -0.41
CA MET A 140 -20.72 1.20 0.90
C MET A 140 -21.04 2.70 0.81
N GLU A 141 -22.25 3.10 1.22
CA GLU A 141 -22.73 4.49 1.13
C GLU A 141 -22.17 5.41 2.25
N ALA A 142 -21.41 4.86 3.19
CA ALA A 142 -20.78 5.67 4.24
C ALA A 142 -19.58 6.43 3.68
N PRO A 143 -19.46 7.75 3.91
CA PRO A 143 -18.28 8.49 3.53
C PRO A 143 -17.07 7.92 4.27
N VAL A 144 -16.05 7.46 3.54
CA VAL A 144 -14.76 7.10 4.13
C VAL A 144 -14.16 8.38 4.70
N PRO A 145 -13.83 8.45 6.00
CA PRO A 145 -13.20 9.64 6.58
C PRO A 145 -11.78 9.82 6.00
N GLY A 146 -11.70 10.53 4.87
CA GLY A 146 -10.46 10.73 4.10
C GLY A 146 -9.48 11.73 4.70
N HIS A 147 -9.92 12.52 5.70
CA HIS A 147 -9.13 13.62 6.28
C HIS A 147 -8.48 13.27 7.62
N LEU A 148 -8.74 12.07 8.15
CA LEU A 148 -8.19 11.63 9.43
C LEU A 148 -7.10 10.60 9.18
N GLY A 149 -5.95 10.79 9.80
CA GLY A 149 -4.79 9.93 9.60
C GLY A 149 -3.69 10.27 10.59
N GLN A 150 -2.68 9.40 10.63
CA GLN A 150 -1.50 9.56 11.47
C GLN A 150 -0.27 9.21 10.65
N ALA A 151 0.84 9.89 10.91
CA ALA A 151 2.11 9.58 10.28
C ALA A 151 3.21 9.53 11.34
N TRP A 152 4.16 8.61 11.15
CA TRP A 152 5.30 8.41 12.04
C TRP A 152 6.56 8.20 11.22
N ILE A 153 7.68 8.74 11.70
CA ILE A 153 8.95 8.67 10.98
C ILE A 153 10.13 8.59 11.95
N GLY A 154 11.23 7.96 11.52
CA GLY A 154 12.47 7.86 12.29
C GLY A 154 12.77 6.45 12.79
N ALA A 155 13.96 6.27 13.37
CA ALA A 155 14.36 5.01 14.01
C ALA A 155 13.63 4.82 15.36
N GLU A 156 13.53 5.90 16.13
CA GLU A 156 12.52 6.04 17.18
C GLU A 156 11.31 6.72 16.55
N PRO A 157 10.10 6.12 16.63
CA PRO A 157 8.96 6.64 15.90
C PRO A 157 8.50 7.99 16.45
N MET A 158 8.69 9.03 15.66
CA MET A 158 8.31 10.41 15.97
C MET A 158 7.06 10.79 15.16
N ALA A 159 6.07 11.39 15.82
CA ALA A 159 4.81 11.75 15.17
C ALA A 159 5.01 12.88 14.16
N LEU A 160 4.56 12.65 12.93
CA LEU A 160 4.60 13.61 11.83
C LEU A 160 3.21 14.23 11.65
N GLY A 161 2.88 15.20 12.51
CA GLY A 161 1.54 15.81 12.55
C GLY A 161 1.20 16.79 11.41
N ALA A 162 2.11 17.01 10.47
CA ALA A 162 2.01 18.09 9.48
C ALA A 162 2.21 17.60 8.03
N VAL A 163 1.73 16.40 7.70
CA VAL A 163 1.74 15.88 6.32
C VAL A 163 0.69 16.63 5.51
N ALA A 164 1.12 17.28 4.43
CA ALA A 164 0.25 17.98 3.48
C ALA A 164 -0.24 17.05 2.38
N SER A 165 0.68 16.27 1.80
CA SER A 165 0.37 15.25 0.80
C SER A 165 1.39 14.13 0.85
N ALA A 166 0.96 12.94 0.44
CA ALA A 166 1.85 11.80 0.23
C ALA A 166 1.45 11.07 -1.05
N ARG A 167 2.44 10.76 -1.88
CA ARG A 167 2.26 9.93 -3.06
C ARG A 167 3.26 8.79 -3.03
N ILE A 168 2.75 7.57 -2.96
CA ILE A 168 3.54 6.35 -2.98
C ILE A 168 3.33 5.68 -4.33
N ARG A 169 4.42 5.37 -5.03
CA ARG A 169 4.39 4.71 -6.33
C ARG A 169 5.24 3.45 -6.29
N VAL A 170 4.60 2.31 -6.51
CA VAL A 170 5.25 1.01 -6.67
C VAL A 170 5.21 0.67 -8.14
N LYS A 171 6.38 0.36 -8.72
CA LYS A 171 6.51 -0.06 -10.12
C LYS A 171 7.28 -1.37 -10.20
N ASN A 172 6.66 -2.40 -10.75
CA ASN A 172 7.23 -3.75 -10.89
C ASN A 172 8.11 -3.90 -12.13
N ASN A 173 8.10 -2.91 -13.04
CA ASN A 173 8.86 -2.91 -14.31
C ASN A 173 8.64 -4.21 -15.10
N ILE A 174 7.38 -4.62 -15.22
CA ILE A 174 7.03 -5.88 -15.86
C ILE A 174 7.25 -5.83 -17.37
N GLU A 175 7.57 -6.98 -17.95
CA GLU A 175 7.59 -7.18 -19.39
C GLU A 175 6.67 -8.34 -19.79
N MET A 176 5.78 -8.09 -20.75
CA MET A 176 5.00 -9.14 -21.39
C MET A 176 5.82 -9.85 -22.45
N ARG A 177 5.85 -11.18 -22.43
CA ARG A 177 6.56 -11.98 -23.44
C ARG A 177 5.74 -12.11 -24.73
N TRP A 178 5.73 -11.07 -25.55
CA TRP A 178 4.98 -11.01 -26.82
C TRP A 178 5.82 -11.26 -28.09
N ARG A 179 7.15 -11.25 -27.99
CA ARG A 179 8.08 -11.34 -29.15
C ARG A 179 8.54 -12.75 -29.51
N ASP A 180 7.83 -13.77 -29.07
CA ASP A 180 8.16 -15.14 -29.45
C ASP A 180 7.67 -15.46 -30.87
N PHE A 181 8.51 -16.16 -31.66
CA PHE A 181 8.11 -16.62 -32.99
C PHE A 181 6.88 -17.54 -32.90
N GLY A 182 5.82 -17.21 -33.64
CA GLY A 182 4.57 -17.96 -33.65
C GLY A 182 3.66 -17.73 -32.42
N ALA A 183 3.93 -16.72 -31.58
CA ALA A 183 3.01 -16.32 -30.52
C ALA A 183 2.01 -15.28 -31.04
N LEU A 184 0.71 -15.60 -30.93
CA LEU A 184 -0.37 -14.66 -31.19
C LEU A 184 -0.64 -13.75 -29.97
N TRP A 185 -0.32 -14.25 -28.77
CA TRP A 185 -0.59 -13.59 -27.49
C TRP A 185 0.63 -13.69 -26.57
N PRO A 186 0.79 -12.78 -25.60
CA PRO A 186 1.81 -12.92 -24.57
C PRO A 186 1.71 -14.26 -23.85
N ARG A 187 2.85 -14.95 -23.71
CA ARG A 187 2.91 -16.28 -23.07
C ARG A 187 2.96 -16.20 -21.55
N CYS A 188 3.69 -15.22 -21.04
CA CYS A 188 3.88 -15.00 -19.62
C CYS A 188 4.28 -13.54 -19.35
N VAL A 189 4.16 -13.13 -18.10
CA VAL A 189 4.75 -11.91 -17.56
C VAL A 189 6.13 -12.24 -16.98
N ILE A 190 7.09 -11.33 -17.18
CA ILE A 190 8.41 -11.39 -16.57
C ILE A 190 8.51 -10.19 -15.61
N PRO A 191 8.68 -10.40 -14.28
CA PRO A 191 8.89 -9.31 -13.35
C PRO A 191 10.27 -8.68 -13.58
N GLY A 192 10.35 -7.35 -13.53
CA GLY A 192 11.60 -6.61 -13.52
C GLY A 192 12.03 -6.22 -12.10
N ASP A 193 13.05 -5.37 -12.01
CA ASP A 193 13.48 -4.81 -10.73
C ASP A 193 12.41 -3.84 -10.21
N ARG A 194 11.85 -4.12 -9.03
CA ARG A 194 10.82 -3.28 -8.43
C ARG A 194 11.41 -1.97 -7.95
N GLU A 195 10.69 -0.89 -8.22
CA GLU A 195 11.02 0.44 -7.73
C GLU A 195 9.87 0.99 -6.89
N VAL A 196 10.17 1.40 -5.65
CA VAL A 196 9.22 2.08 -4.77
C VAL A 196 9.69 3.51 -4.54
N ARG A 197 8.91 4.46 -5.05
CA ARG A 197 9.14 5.90 -4.90
C ARG A 197 8.09 6.52 -4.02
N ILE A 198 8.53 7.47 -3.20
CA ILE A 198 7.67 8.19 -2.26
C ILE A 198 7.95 9.67 -2.43
N ASP A 199 6.91 10.42 -2.76
CA ASP A 199 6.89 11.87 -2.73
C ASP A 199 6.12 12.28 -1.48
N LEU A 200 6.74 13.04 -0.59
CA LEU A 200 6.13 13.48 0.66
C LEU A 200 6.22 15.01 0.75
N GLU A 201 5.11 15.65 1.05
CA GLU A 201 5.07 17.07 1.38
C GLU A 201 4.68 17.25 2.84
N ILE A 202 5.51 17.98 3.59
CA ILE A 202 5.28 18.28 5.00
C ILE A 202 5.32 19.79 5.21
N TYR A 203 4.50 20.30 6.11
CA TYR A 203 4.68 21.66 6.60
C TYR A 203 5.83 21.66 7.61
N SER A 204 6.78 22.57 7.42
CA SER A 204 7.85 22.74 8.38
C SER A 204 7.26 23.24 9.69
N SER A 205 7.56 22.53 10.76
CA SER A 205 7.42 23.02 12.13
C SER A 205 8.81 23.03 12.76
N ASP A 206 9.00 23.79 13.84
CA ASP A 206 10.24 23.79 14.63
C ASP A 206 10.41 22.49 15.45
N SER A 207 10.06 21.35 14.85
CA SER A 207 10.06 20.04 15.49
C SER A 207 11.37 19.29 15.21
N GLU A 208 11.82 18.53 16.21
CA GLU A 208 12.95 17.59 16.11
C GLU A 208 12.81 16.64 14.91
N VAL A 209 11.57 16.40 14.43
CA VAL A 209 11.26 15.59 13.25
C VAL A 209 11.84 16.18 11.97
N CYS A 210 11.70 17.49 11.76
CA CYS A 210 12.22 18.14 10.56
C CYS A 210 13.76 18.09 10.53
N GLU A 211 14.41 18.26 11.69
CA GLU A 211 15.87 18.15 11.80
C GLU A 211 16.37 16.73 11.51
N ALA A 212 15.69 15.70 12.04
CA ALA A 212 16.01 14.30 11.79
C ALA A 212 15.86 13.93 10.31
N ILE A 213 14.77 14.34 9.67
CA ILE A 213 14.56 14.15 8.22
C ILE A 213 15.67 14.82 7.41
N HIS A 214 15.98 16.08 7.72
CA HIS A 214 17.02 16.83 7.02
C HIS A 214 18.41 16.21 7.20
N ALA A 215 18.76 15.78 8.41
CA ALA A 215 20.03 15.12 8.69
C ALA A 215 20.17 13.79 7.92
N SER A 216 19.11 12.97 7.93
CA SER A 216 19.08 11.70 7.22
C SER A 216 19.11 11.87 5.70
N ALA A 217 18.41 12.88 5.16
CA ALA A 217 18.42 13.20 3.74
C ALA A 217 19.84 13.57 3.25
N ASN A 218 20.56 14.37 4.04
CA ASN A 218 21.94 14.74 3.75
C ASN A 218 22.91 13.55 3.81
N ARG A 219 22.71 12.64 4.77
CA ARG A 219 23.53 11.43 4.92
C ARG A 219 23.10 10.26 4.03
N ARG A 220 21.90 10.35 3.44
CA ARG A 220 21.22 9.26 2.71
C ARG A 220 21.05 8.01 3.57
N GLU A 221 20.79 8.21 4.85
CA GLU A 221 20.53 7.13 5.80
C GLU A 221 19.05 6.71 5.72
N PRO A 222 18.76 5.40 5.79
CA PRO A 222 17.39 4.92 5.85
C PRO A 222 16.77 5.18 7.23
N MET A 223 15.48 5.48 7.23
CA MET A 223 14.65 5.58 8.43
C MET A 223 13.29 4.91 8.17
N ALA A 224 12.57 4.54 9.22
CA ALA A 224 11.22 3.99 9.03
C ALA A 224 10.22 5.12 8.73
N LEU A 225 9.25 4.84 7.87
CA LEU A 225 8.10 5.69 7.58
C LEU A 225 6.82 4.86 7.73
N MET A 226 5.87 5.38 8.49
CA MET A 226 4.54 4.79 8.62
C MET A 226 3.48 5.87 8.37
N LEU A 227 2.50 5.53 7.55
CA LEU A 227 1.35 6.37 7.25
C LEU A 227 0.10 5.56 7.54
N GLN A 228 -0.85 6.15 8.25
CA GLN A 228 -2.19 5.63 8.47
C GLN A 228 -3.20 6.62 7.93
N MET A 229 -4.17 6.07 7.23
CA MET A 229 -5.29 6.76 6.62
C MET A 229 -6.57 6.16 7.19
N GLY A 230 -7.49 7.02 7.64
CA GLY A 230 -8.71 6.66 8.34
C GLY A 230 -8.50 6.32 9.82
N GLU A 231 -9.62 6.33 10.56
CA GLU A 231 -9.70 5.94 11.98
C GLU A 231 -10.84 4.95 12.28
N LEU A 232 -11.69 4.64 11.29
CA LEU A 232 -12.82 3.74 11.47
C LEU A 232 -12.41 2.29 11.15
N PRO A 233 -12.64 1.33 12.07
CA PRO A 233 -12.45 -0.09 11.80
C PRO A 233 -13.19 -0.54 10.53
N GLY A 234 -12.50 -1.22 9.63
CA GLY A 234 -12.98 -1.62 8.31
C GLY A 234 -12.79 -0.57 7.21
N ALA A 235 -12.34 0.64 7.54
CA ALA A 235 -12.09 1.73 6.61
C ALA A 235 -10.74 2.41 6.88
N MET A 236 -9.76 1.66 7.40
CA MET A 236 -8.37 2.13 7.56
C MET A 236 -7.48 1.55 6.47
N CYS A 237 -6.49 2.35 6.06
CA CYS A 237 -5.39 1.91 5.21
C CYS A 237 -4.07 2.36 5.83
N GLY A 238 -3.16 1.43 6.05
CA GLY A 238 -1.81 1.73 6.52
C GLY A 238 -0.77 1.40 5.47
N ILE A 239 0.30 2.18 5.47
CA ILE A 239 1.49 1.97 4.67
C ILE A 239 2.68 2.01 5.61
N TYR A 240 3.56 1.02 5.50
CA TYR A 240 4.79 0.96 6.26
C TYR A 240 5.97 0.68 5.35
N VAL A 241 7.04 1.45 5.55
CA VAL A 241 8.28 1.38 4.80
C VAL A 241 9.40 1.37 5.81
N ALA A 242 10.05 0.21 5.98
CA ALA A 242 11.09 0.04 7.00
C ALA A 242 12.35 0.86 6.70
N ASN A 243 12.74 0.93 5.43
CA ASN A 243 13.93 1.66 4.97
C ASN A 243 13.56 2.75 3.96
N PHE A 244 12.95 3.82 4.44
CA PHE A 244 12.71 5.04 3.67
C PHE A 244 13.96 5.91 3.65
N VAL A 245 14.49 6.19 2.46
CA VAL A 245 15.61 7.10 2.26
C VAL A 245 15.05 8.43 1.74
N PRO A 246 14.95 9.47 2.60
CA PRO A 246 14.42 10.76 2.19
C PRO A 246 15.34 11.43 1.17
N ALA A 247 14.73 12.03 0.14
CA ALA A 247 15.42 12.94 -0.74
C ALA A 247 15.76 14.28 -0.04
N SER A 248 16.67 15.06 -0.61
CA SER A 248 16.91 16.42 -0.12
C SER A 248 15.62 17.23 -0.23
N PRO A 249 15.18 17.95 0.83
CA PRO A 249 13.95 18.72 0.77
C PRO A 249 14.09 19.92 -0.17
N GLU A 250 13.08 20.10 -1.02
CA GLU A 250 12.84 21.35 -1.74
C GLU A 250 11.97 22.26 -0.87
N PHE A 251 12.42 23.49 -0.64
CA PHE A 251 11.70 24.47 0.16
C PHE A 251 10.71 25.23 -0.73
N LEU A 252 9.42 25.12 -0.40
CA LEU A 252 8.33 25.84 -1.05
C LEU A 252 7.88 26.96 -0.13
N ASP A 253 8.31 28.18 -0.44
CA ASP A 253 8.09 29.42 0.32
C ASP A 253 6.97 30.31 -0.23
N GLY A 254 6.18 29.79 -1.19
CA GLY A 254 5.09 30.53 -1.83
C GLY A 254 3.83 30.73 -0.97
N GLU A 255 3.77 30.15 0.23
CA GLU A 255 2.65 30.26 1.18
C GLU A 255 3.14 30.78 2.54
N GLU A 256 2.23 31.18 3.42
CA GLU A 256 2.56 31.67 4.77
C GLU A 256 3.30 30.63 5.63
N ARG A 257 3.08 29.34 5.36
CA ARG A 257 3.78 28.23 5.99
C ARG A 257 4.77 27.63 5.01
N LEU A 258 6.03 27.53 5.42
CA LEU A 258 7.06 26.87 4.65
C LEU A 258 6.71 25.37 4.50
N ARG A 259 6.66 24.91 3.25
CA ARG A 259 6.45 23.49 2.92
C ARG A 259 7.76 22.87 2.45
N TRP A 260 8.03 21.65 2.88
CA TRP A 260 9.14 20.85 2.42
C TRP A 260 8.60 19.77 1.50
N ARG A 261 9.16 19.67 0.30
CA ARG A 261 8.84 18.64 -0.67
C ARG A 261 10.02 17.68 -0.81
N LEU A 262 9.80 16.43 -0.43
CA LEU A 262 10.78 15.35 -0.50
C LEU A 262 10.50 14.50 -1.74
N ARG A 263 10.99 14.94 -2.90
CA ARG A 263 10.66 14.33 -4.20
C ARG A 263 11.60 13.19 -4.57
N GLY A 264 11.03 12.07 -4.99
CA GLY A 264 11.78 10.91 -5.48
C GLY A 264 12.53 10.18 -4.37
N SER A 265 12.03 10.26 -3.13
CA SER A 265 12.54 9.46 -2.02
C SER A 265 12.32 7.98 -2.33
N ARG A 266 13.23 7.12 -1.87
CA ARG A 266 13.24 5.70 -2.26
C ARG A 266 13.03 4.82 -1.05
N ALA A 267 12.25 3.76 -1.22
CA ALA A 267 12.27 2.66 -0.27
C ALA A 267 13.33 1.63 -0.69
N GLN A 268 14.07 1.09 0.28
CA GLN A 268 15.02 0.01 0.08
C GLN A 268 14.50 -1.27 0.73
N GLY A 269 14.74 -2.40 0.06
CA GLY A 269 14.40 -3.72 0.55
C GLY A 269 15.45 -4.73 0.11
N PHE A 270 15.46 -5.88 0.76
CA PHE A 270 16.33 -7.01 0.46
C PHE A 270 15.54 -8.28 0.13
N ARG A 271 14.31 -8.43 0.63
CA ARG A 271 13.49 -9.65 0.50
C ARG A 271 12.00 -9.34 0.38
N ASP A 272 11.62 -8.55 -0.63
CA ASP A 272 10.23 -8.15 -0.85
C ASP A 272 9.63 -7.37 0.34
N ASP A 273 10.48 -6.63 1.05
CA ASP A 273 10.20 -5.88 2.29
C ASP A 273 10.32 -4.35 2.12
N GLU A 274 10.30 -3.87 0.87
CA GLU A 274 10.39 -2.45 0.52
C GLU A 274 9.18 -1.65 1.05
N ILE A 275 8.01 -2.27 1.07
CA ILE A 275 6.75 -1.63 1.45
C ILE A 275 5.77 -2.68 1.96
N TYR A 276 4.97 -2.31 2.94
CA TYR A 276 3.83 -3.09 3.44
C TYR A 276 2.59 -2.21 3.37
N VAL A 277 1.50 -2.74 2.83
CA VAL A 277 0.21 -2.06 2.78
C VAL A 277 -0.80 -2.92 3.51
N ALA A 278 -1.64 -2.34 4.36
CA ALA A 278 -2.64 -3.10 5.08
C ALA A 278 -3.96 -2.35 5.20
N PHE A 279 -5.05 -3.11 5.25
CA PHE A 279 -6.41 -2.59 5.44
C PHE A 279 -7.03 -3.21 6.69
N GLY A 280 -7.68 -2.39 7.52
CA GLY A 280 -8.22 -2.81 8.82
C GLY A 280 -9.43 -2.01 9.25
#